data_AF-G8TWH8-F1
#
_entry.id   AF-G8TWH8-F1
#
_cell.length_a   1.000
_cell.length_b   1.000
_cell.length_c   1.000
_cell.angle_alpha   90.00
_cell.angle_beta   90.00
_cell.angle_gamma   90.00
#
_symmetry.space_group_name_H-M   'P 1'
#
loop_
_entity.id
_entity.type
_entity.pdbx_description
1 polymer ?
#
loop_
_entity_poly.entity_id
_entity_poly.type
_entity_poly.pdbx_seq_one_letter_code
_entity_poly.pdbx_strand_id
1 'polypeptide(L)'
;MREVDCNGFSWIPHVVRIAQAVRQSRVGDEIRIWSDRDDMLAEVRAFAHTTGNHVSGIEWRRTTTFMMEPDARGSYNARPHPVPSLEMVITLRILPTNRLH
;
A
#
# COMPACT_ATOMS: atom_id res chain seq x y z
N MET A 1 -6.26 11.94 -7.64
CA MET A 1 -5.39 10.78 -7.37
C MET A 1 -5.22 10.66 -5.85
N ARG A 2 -5.49 9.49 -5.27
CA ARG A 2 -5.32 9.21 -3.83
C ARG A 2 -4.24 8.17 -3.63
N GLU A 3 -3.62 8.18 -2.46
CA GLU A 3 -2.59 7.21 -2.09
C GLU A 3 -2.95 6.51 -0.78
N VAL A 4 -2.66 5.21 -0.69
CA VAL A 4 -2.84 4.37 0.49
C VAL A 4 -1.52 3.70 0.78
N ASP A 5 -0.95 4.01 1.94
CA ASP A 5 0.28 3.39 2.43
C ASP A 5 -0.05 2.12 3.23
N CYS A 6 0.25 0.96 2.66
CA CYS A 6 0.10 -0.36 3.25
C CYS A 6 1.45 -1.01 3.60
N ASN A 7 2.51 -0.20 3.80
CA ASN A 7 3.82 -0.69 4.24
C ASN A 7 3.79 -1.12 5.70
N GLY A 8 4.57 -2.16 6.02
CA GLY A 8 4.76 -2.64 7.38
C GLY A 8 3.50 -3.20 8.05
N PHE A 9 3.58 -3.33 9.37
CA PHE A 9 2.50 -3.88 10.18
C PHE A 9 1.38 -2.86 10.42
N SER A 10 0.14 -3.33 10.34
CA SER A 10 -1.02 -2.55 10.77
C SER A 10 -2.00 -3.43 11.54
N TRP A 11 -2.57 -2.89 12.60
CA TRP A 11 -3.70 -3.49 13.32
C TRP A 11 -4.98 -3.50 12.49
N ILE A 12 -5.09 -2.60 11.52
CA ILE A 12 -6.22 -2.54 10.59
C ILE A 12 -5.80 -3.29 9.33
N PRO A 13 -6.56 -4.30 8.87
CA PRO A 13 -6.23 -4.99 7.63
C PRO A 13 -6.11 -4.00 6.46
N HIS A 14 -5.04 -4.12 5.69
CA HIS A 14 -4.74 -3.21 4.57
C HIS A 14 -5.89 -3.13 3.56
N VAL A 15 -6.57 -4.26 3.29
CA VAL A 15 -7.75 -4.30 2.42
C VAL A 15 -8.90 -3.41 2.92
N VAL A 16 -9.07 -3.23 4.24
CA VAL A 16 -10.09 -2.34 4.82
C VAL A 16 -9.73 -0.88 4.53
N ARG A 17 -8.45 -0.51 4.64
CA ARG A 17 -7.96 0.83 4.31
C ARG A 17 -8.15 1.13 2.82
N ILE A 18 -7.87 0.16 1.96
CA ILE A 18 -8.12 0.24 0.52
C ILE A 18 -9.62 0.42 0.24
N ALA A 19 -10.47 -0.38 0.88
CA ALA A 19 -11.93 -0.28 0.72
C ALA A 19 -12.47 1.09 1.16
N GLN A 20 -11.96 1.65 2.26
CA GLN A 20 -12.29 3.01 2.69
C GLN A 20 -11.86 4.06 1.65
N ALA A 21 -10.65 3.94 1.10
CA ALA A 21 -10.18 4.83 0.06
C ALA A 21 -11.05 4.75 -1.20
N VAL A 22 -11.45 3.55 -1.62
CA VAL A 22 -12.38 3.34 -2.75
C VAL A 22 -13.74 3.99 -2.49
N ARG A 23 -14.33 3.81 -1.30
CA ARG A 23 -15.63 4.41 -0.94
C ARG A 23 -15.62 5.94 -1.02
N GLN A 24 -14.47 6.56 -0.75
CA GLN A 24 -14.29 8.01 -0.79
C GLN A 24 -13.89 8.55 -2.17
N SER A 25 -13.63 7.67 -3.14
CA SER A 25 -13.24 8.03 -4.51
C SER A 25 -14.44 8.10 -5.45
N ARG A 26 -14.27 8.84 -6.54
CA ARG A 26 -15.24 8.93 -7.64
C ARG A 26 -14.90 7.91 -8.72
N VAL A 27 -15.90 7.57 -9.53
CA VAL A 27 -15.68 6.76 -10.72
C VAL A 27 -14.70 7.49 -11.65
N GLY A 28 -13.72 6.77 -12.18
CA GLY A 28 -12.64 7.32 -12.99
C GLY A 28 -11.41 7.74 -12.19
N ASP A 29 -11.50 7.83 -10.85
CA ASP A 29 -10.32 8.11 -10.03
C ASP A 29 -9.35 6.92 -10.03
N GLU A 30 -8.09 7.24 -9.73
CA GLU A 30 -7.04 6.27 -9.47
C GLU A 30 -6.56 6.38 -8.03
N ILE A 31 -6.34 5.21 -7.42
CA ILE A 31 -5.78 5.03 -6.10
C ILE A 31 -4.45 4.31 -6.25
N ARG A 32 -3.37 4.88 -5.71
CA ARG A 32 -2.06 4.22 -5.62
C ARG A 32 -1.94 3.54 -4.27
N ILE A 33 -1.61 2.27 -4.27
CA ILE A 33 -1.45 1.44 -3.07
C ILE A 33 0.02 1.09 -2.96
N TRP A 34 0.68 1.58 -1.92
CA TRP A 34 2.09 1.30 -1.63
C TRP A 34 2.18 0.11 -0.68
N SER A 35 3.04 -0.86 -0.96
CA SER A 35 3.27 -2.00 -0.08
C SER A 35 4.64 -2.62 -0.25
N ASP A 36 5.23 -3.04 0.86
CA ASP A 36 6.46 -3.82 0.98
C ASP A 36 6.19 -5.33 1.03
N ARG A 37 4.92 -5.76 0.90
CA ARG A 37 4.50 -7.15 0.98
C ARG A 37 4.25 -7.78 -0.38
N ASP A 38 4.82 -8.96 -0.59
CA ASP A 38 4.68 -9.73 -1.83
C ASP A 38 3.24 -10.22 -2.09
N ASP A 39 2.49 -10.51 -1.03
CA ASP A 39 1.11 -11.02 -1.12
C ASP A 39 0.07 -9.93 -1.42
N MET A 40 0.43 -8.66 -1.25
CA MET A 40 -0.47 -7.53 -1.44
C MET A 40 -1.06 -7.48 -2.85
N LEU A 41 -0.29 -7.87 -3.88
CA LEU A 41 -0.79 -7.87 -5.25
C LEU A 41 -1.96 -8.83 -5.43
N ALA A 42 -1.88 -10.02 -4.82
CA ALA A 42 -2.94 -11.01 -4.89
C ALA A 42 -4.18 -10.51 -4.14
N GLU A 43 -4.00 -9.92 -2.95
CA GLU A 43 -5.09 -9.31 -2.16
C GLU A 43 -5.81 -8.19 -2.93
N VAL A 44 -5.06 -7.26 -3.51
CA VAL A 44 -5.63 -6.12 -4.28
C VAL A 44 -6.34 -6.61 -5.53
N ARG A 45 -5.80 -7.62 -6.24
CA ARG A 45 -6.48 -8.20 -7.42
C ARG A 45 -7.80 -8.87 -7.03
N ALA A 46 -7.81 -9.66 -5.95
CA ALA A 46 -9.02 -10.30 -5.45
C ALA A 46 -10.07 -9.25 -5.04
N PHE A 47 -9.65 -8.20 -4.34
CA PHE A 47 -10.51 -7.08 -3.97
C PHE A 47 -11.05 -6.33 -5.20
N ALA A 48 -10.20 -6.02 -6.17
CA ALA A 48 -10.59 -5.33 -7.41
C ALA A 48 -11.63 -6.14 -8.18
N HIS A 49 -11.39 -7.45 -8.34
CA HIS A 49 -12.35 -8.37 -8.96
C HIS A 49 -13.70 -8.38 -8.23
N THR A 50 -13.68 -8.48 -6.90
CA THR A 50 -14.91 -8.55 -6.07
C THR A 50 -15.71 -7.24 -6.09
N THR A 51 -15.05 -6.10 -6.24
CA THR A 51 -15.68 -4.76 -6.24
C THR A 51 -15.91 -4.20 -7.65
N GLY A 52 -15.52 -4.95 -8.68
CA GLY A 52 -15.59 -4.53 -10.08
C GLY A 52 -14.63 -3.41 -10.47
N ASN A 53 -13.62 -3.13 -9.64
CA ASN A 53 -12.55 -2.19 -9.96
C ASN A 53 -11.45 -2.86 -10.81
N HIS A 54 -10.50 -2.08 -11.31
CA HIS A 54 -9.45 -2.58 -12.20
C HIS A 54 -8.06 -2.18 -11.74
N VAL A 55 -7.14 -3.14 -11.66
CA VAL A 55 -5.71 -2.85 -11.44
C VAL A 55 -5.11 -2.39 -12.76
N SER A 56 -4.87 -1.08 -12.89
CA SER A 56 -4.39 -0.45 -14.13
C SER A 56 -2.87 -0.45 -14.26
N GLY A 57 -2.13 -0.62 -13.16
CA GLY A 57 -0.66 -0.58 -13.20
C GLY A 57 -0.02 -1.19 -11.96
N ILE A 58 1.23 -1.63 -12.14
CA ILE A 58 2.10 -2.14 -11.07
C ILE A 58 3.50 -1.59 -11.33
N GLU A 59 4.07 -0.89 -10.37
CA GLU A 59 5.44 -0.35 -10.42
C GLU A 59 6.22 -0.86 -9.21
N TRP A 60 7.48 -1.23 -9.41
CA TRP A 60 8.41 -1.50 -8.32
C TRP A 60 9.30 -0.28 -8.12
N ARG A 61 9.30 0.28 -6.91
CA ARG A 61 10.10 1.46 -6.54
C ARG A 61 11.12 1.08 -5.49
N ARG A 62 12.36 1.50 -5.74
CA ARG A 62 13.40 1.45 -4.71
C ARG A 62 13.24 2.68 -3.82
N THR A 63 13.00 2.46 -2.55
CA THR A 63 12.88 3.49 -1.52
C THR A 63 14.02 3.33 -0.52
N THR A 64 14.24 4.36 0.30
CA THR A 64 15.21 4.34 1.38
C THR A 64 14.45 4.44 2.69
N THR A 65 14.38 3.33 3.42
CA THR A 65 13.76 3.26 4.74
C THR A 65 14.81 3.52 5.79
N PHE A 66 14.52 4.35 6.79
CA PHE A 66 15.45 4.63 7.87
C PHE A 66 15.19 3.68 9.04
N MET A 67 16.12 2.76 9.28
CA MET A 67 16.04 1.84 10.42
C MET A 67 16.87 2.37 11.59
N MET A 68 16.33 2.19 12.80
CA MET A 68 17.05 2.47 14.05
C MET A 68 17.69 1.16 14.51
N GLU A 69 19.02 1.05 14.35
CA GLU A 69 19.76 -0.08 14.91
C GLU A 69 20.26 0.27 16.32
N PRO A 70 20.07 -0.60 17.32
CA PRO A 70 20.67 -0.38 18.64
C PRO A 70 22.19 -0.34 18.50
N ASP A 71 22.85 0.57 19.23
CA ASP A 71 24.30 0.57 19.25
C ASP A 71 24.86 -0.72 19.89
N ALA A 72 26.15 -1.00 19.69
CA ALA A 72 26.81 -2.21 20.22
C ALA A 72 26.77 -2.34 21.76
N ARG A 73 26.27 -1.32 22.48
CA ARG A 73 26.10 -1.28 23.93
C ARG A 73 24.62 -1.31 24.35
N GLY A 74 23.69 -1.51 23.41
CA GLY A 74 22.25 -1.51 23.68
C GLY A 74 21.68 -0.14 24.05
N SER A 75 22.41 0.94 23.79
CA SER A 75 21.95 2.31 24.03
C SER A 75 21.10 2.78 22.84
N TYR A 76 19.98 3.46 23.15
CA TYR A 76 19.03 4.00 22.18
C TYR A 76 19.52 5.28 21.47
N ASN A 77 20.84 5.51 21.38
CA ASN A 77 21.42 6.55 20.53
C ASN A 77 21.63 6.02 19.09
N ALA A 78 20.62 5.35 18.56
CA ALA A 78 20.60 4.87 17.18
C ALA A 78 20.55 6.07 16.23
N ARG A 79 21.55 6.21 15.35
CA ARG A 79 21.38 7.10 14.20
C ARG A 79 20.49 6.35 13.19
N PRO A 80 19.51 7.01 12.57
CA PRO A 80 18.74 6.38 11.51
C PRO A 80 19.70 6.03 10.35
N HIS A 81 19.81 4.75 10.02
CA HIS A 81 20.61 4.27 8.91
C HIS A 81 19.71 4.01 7.69
N PRO A 82 20.07 4.53 6.49
CA PRO A 82 19.29 4.32 5.29
C PRO A 82 19.44 2.87 4.82
N VAL A 83 18.33 2.15 4.72
CA VAL A 83 18.28 0.79 4.18
C VAL A 83 17.46 0.80 2.89
N PRO A 84 18.05 0.36 1.76
CA PRO A 84 17.31 0.26 0.51
C PRO A 84 16.20 -0.76 0.68
N SER A 85 14.97 -0.33 0.44
CA SER A 85 13.77 -1.17 0.46
C SER A 85 13.15 -1.19 -0.93
N LEU A 86 12.50 -2.30 -1.27
CA LEU A 86 11.76 -2.43 -2.50
C LEU A 86 10.27 -2.35 -2.16
N GLU A 87 9.59 -1.35 -2.69
CA GLU A 87 8.16 -1.16 -2.51
C GLU A 87 7.44 -1.39 -3.83
N MET A 88 6.30 -2.07 -3.76
CA MET A 88 5.37 -2.24 -4.84
C MET A 88 4.31 -1.14 -4.79
N VAL A 89 4.07 -0.50 -5.92
CA VAL A 89 3.00 0.50 -6.09
C VAL A 89 1.97 -0.06 -7.06
N ILE A 90 0.78 -0.37 -6.55
CA ILE A 90 -0.33 -0.90 -7.32
C ILE A 90 -1.29 0.24 -7.61
N THR A 91 -1.58 0.50 -8.89
CA THR A 91 -2.56 1.49 -9.30
C THR A 91 -3.91 0.81 -9.51
N LEU A 92 -4.91 1.21 -8.72
CA LEU A 92 -6.28 0.75 -8.81
C LEU A 92 -7.15 1.85 -9.41
N ARG A 93 -7.78 1.57 -10.54
CA ARG A 93 -8.76 2.44 -11.21
C ARG A 93 -10.17 2.10 -10.75
N ILE A 94 -10.90 3.15 -10.35
CA ILE A 94 -12.29 3.03 -9.88
C ILE A 94 -13.23 3.02 -11.07
N LEU A 95 -13.99 1.94 -11.21
CA LEU A 95 -14.95 1.77 -12.29
C LEU A 95 -16.39 2.01 -11.79
N PRO A 96 -17.34 2.27 -12.70
CA PRO A 96 -18.76 2.35 -12.35
C PRO A 96 -19.30 0.95 -12.05
N THR A 97 -18.89 0.38 -10.92
CA THR A 97 -19.39 -0.90 -10.43
C THR A 97 -19.89 -0.75 -8.99
N ASN A 98 -20.76 -1.68 -8.60
CA ASN A 98 -21.51 -1.73 -7.35
C ASN A 98 -20.69 -1.17 -6.17
N ARG A 99 -20.98 0.08 -5.81
CA ARG A 99 -20.47 0.65 -4.57
C ARG A 99 -20.90 -0.31 -3.46
N LEU A 100 -19.95 -0.73 -2.64
CA LEU A 100 -20.23 -1.51 -1.43
C LEU A 100 -21.16 -0.66 -0.55
N HIS A 101 -22.46 -0.90 -0.67
CA HIS A 101 -23.51 -0.28 0.14
C HIS A 101 -23.47 -0.84 1.55
#